data_AF-A0AAW2JTP0-F1
#
_entry.id   AF-A0AAW2JTP0-F1
#
_cell.length_a   1.000
_cell.length_b   1.000
_cell.length_c   1.000
_cell.angle_alpha   90.00
_cell.angle_beta   90.00
_cell.angle_gamma   90.00
#
_symmetry.space_group_name_H-M   'P 1'
#
loop_
_entity.id
_entity.type
_entity.pdbx_description
1 polymer ?
#
loop_
_entity_poly.entity_id
_entity_poly.type
_entity_poly.pdbx_seq_one_letter_code
_entity_poly.pdbx_strand_id
1 'polypeptide(L)'
;MVYKTQIDFFQNTHFEFDGDALLLKNSSDTTANVIEFVTSPNNPDRNLREAVVPQGASVRAIYDHAYYWPHFTALLASADEDVMIFTISKLTGHVGSRIG
;
A
#
# COMPACT_ATOMS: atom_id res chain seq x y z
N MET A 1 -7.53 -7.11 -2.65
CA MET A 1 -8.07 -7.74 -3.89
C MET A 1 -7.50 -7.12 -5.16
N VAL A 2 -7.49 -5.79 -5.31
CA VAL A 2 -6.99 -5.13 -6.55
C VAL A 2 -5.49 -5.38 -6.80
N TYR A 3 -4.64 -5.26 -5.78
CA TYR A 3 -3.19 -5.48 -5.94
C TYR A 3 -2.85 -6.87 -6.48
N LYS A 4 -3.43 -7.91 -5.87
CA LYS A 4 -3.31 -9.29 -6.34
C LYS A 4 -3.68 -9.41 -7.83
N THR A 5 -4.85 -8.92 -8.21
CA THR A 5 -5.32 -9.03 -9.61
C THR A 5 -4.37 -8.34 -10.60
N GLN A 6 -3.80 -7.18 -10.26
CA GLN A 6 -2.84 -6.51 -11.15
C GLN A 6 -1.50 -7.26 -11.21
N ILE A 7 -0.98 -7.71 -10.08
CA ILE A 7 0.26 -8.49 -10.00
C ILE A 7 0.12 -9.79 -10.81
N ASP A 8 -0.97 -10.52 -10.59
CA ASP A 8 -1.29 -11.76 -11.31
C ASP A 8 -1.56 -11.51 -12.81
N PHE A 9 -1.97 -10.31 -13.23
CA PHE A 9 -2.18 -9.99 -14.64
C PHE A 9 -0.86 -9.75 -15.36
N PHE A 10 0.08 -9.02 -14.76
CA PHE A 10 1.37 -8.71 -15.39
C PHE A 10 2.34 -9.89 -15.42
N GLN A 11 2.12 -10.93 -14.60
CA GLN A 11 2.74 -12.28 -14.69
C GLN A 11 4.17 -12.27 -15.26
N ASN A 12 5.15 -11.89 -14.43
CA ASN A 12 6.55 -11.88 -14.83
C ASN A 12 7.43 -12.71 -13.88
N THR A 13 8.71 -12.85 -14.22
CA THR A 13 9.68 -13.65 -13.47
C THR A 13 10.35 -12.91 -12.32
N HIS A 14 9.97 -11.65 -12.06
CA HIS A 14 10.65 -10.76 -11.10
C HIS A 14 9.86 -10.56 -9.80
N PHE A 15 8.55 -10.73 -9.82
CA PHE A 15 7.71 -10.60 -8.63
C PHE A 15 6.52 -11.55 -8.67
N GLU A 16 6.01 -11.90 -7.49
CA GLU A 16 4.79 -12.67 -7.31
C GLU A 16 3.96 -12.12 -6.15
N PHE A 17 2.67 -12.45 -6.12
CA PHE A 17 1.81 -12.08 -5.01
C PHE A 17 1.89 -13.13 -3.89
N ASP A 18 2.44 -12.74 -2.75
CA ASP A 18 2.71 -13.65 -1.61
C ASP A 18 1.67 -13.54 -0.46
N GLY A 19 0.52 -12.92 -0.70
CA GLY A 19 -0.60 -12.97 0.25
C GLY A 19 -0.60 -11.91 1.34
N ASP A 20 -0.97 -12.32 2.56
CA ASP A 20 -1.23 -11.42 3.71
C ASP A 20 0.06 -11.09 4.46
N ALA A 21 0.42 -9.79 4.48
CA ALA A 21 1.59 -9.26 5.17
C ALA A 21 1.65 -9.62 6.67
N LEU A 22 0.50 -9.85 7.32
CA LEU A 22 0.47 -10.26 8.72
C LEU A 22 1.12 -11.63 8.98
N LEU A 23 1.15 -12.51 7.97
CA LEU A 23 1.82 -13.81 8.07
C LEU A 23 3.35 -13.65 8.10
N LEU A 24 3.87 -12.60 7.48
CA LEU A 24 5.29 -12.29 7.43
C LEU A 24 5.78 -11.48 8.64
N LYS A 25 4.86 -10.91 9.44
CA LYS A 25 5.19 -10.09 10.62
C LYS A 25 6.18 -10.77 11.59
N ASN A 26 6.04 -12.08 11.77
CA ASN A 26 6.89 -12.88 12.66
C ASN A 26 7.84 -13.81 11.88
N SER A 27 7.93 -13.66 10.57
CA SER A 27 8.84 -14.47 9.75
C SER A 27 10.28 -14.09 10.12
N SER A 28 11.09 -15.10 10.41
CA SER A 28 12.53 -14.96 10.57
C SER A 28 13.27 -15.10 9.24
N ASP A 29 12.54 -15.33 8.13
CA ASP A 29 13.14 -15.45 6.81
C ASP A 29 13.54 -14.07 6.29
N THR A 30 14.72 -13.66 6.70
CA THR A 30 15.35 -12.38 6.34
C THR A 30 15.88 -12.36 4.90
N THR A 31 15.70 -13.43 4.13
CA THR A 31 16.28 -13.56 2.78
C THR A 31 15.30 -13.22 1.65
N ALA A 32 13.99 -13.24 1.91
CA ALA A 32 12.99 -12.89 0.92
C ALA A 32 12.92 -11.36 0.72
N ASN A 33 12.94 -10.91 -0.54
CA ASN A 33 12.66 -9.52 -0.88
C ASN A 33 11.15 -9.29 -0.87
N VAL A 34 10.66 -8.36 -0.04
CA VAL A 34 9.23 -8.15 0.17
C VAL A 34 8.87 -6.70 -0.19
N ILE A 35 7.78 -6.54 -0.93
CA ILE A 35 7.13 -5.25 -1.16
C ILE A 35 5.75 -5.30 -0.50
N GLU A 36 5.58 -4.56 0.58
CA GLU A 36 4.31 -4.44 1.28
C GLU A 36 3.49 -3.27 0.72
N PHE A 37 2.26 -3.53 0.28
CA PHE A 37 1.31 -2.47 -0.07
C PHE A 37 0.49 -2.09 1.17
N VAL A 38 0.67 -0.86 1.65
CA VAL A 38 -0.01 -0.32 2.83
C VAL A 38 -1.06 0.68 2.37
N THR A 39 -2.36 0.35 2.50
CA THR A 39 -3.44 1.28 2.17
C THR A 39 -3.87 2.05 3.42
N SER A 40 -3.70 3.36 3.45
CA SER A 40 -3.94 4.19 4.63
C SER A 40 -4.55 5.55 4.26
N PRO A 41 -5.82 5.82 4.59
CA PRO A 41 -6.81 4.93 5.19
C PRO A 41 -7.10 3.70 4.33
N ASN A 42 -7.31 2.56 5.00
CA ASN A 42 -7.56 1.28 4.35
C ASN A 42 -8.96 1.20 3.72
N ASN A 43 -9.09 0.35 2.71
CA ASN A 43 -10.34 0.04 2.04
C ASN A 43 -10.69 -1.44 2.32
N PRO A 44 -11.81 -1.77 2.99
CA PRO A 44 -13.02 -0.95 3.15
C PRO A 44 -13.21 -0.25 4.51
N ASP A 45 -12.41 -0.57 5.54
CA ASP A 45 -12.68 -0.18 6.93
C ASP A 45 -12.31 1.27 7.29
N ARG A 46 -11.60 2.00 6.41
CA ARG A 46 -11.15 3.40 6.58
C ARG A 46 -10.21 3.64 7.76
N ASN A 47 -9.60 2.60 8.31
CA ASN A 47 -8.64 2.77 9.39
C ASN A 47 -7.27 3.19 8.83
N LEU A 48 -6.55 4.05 9.55
CA LEU A 48 -5.14 4.30 9.28
C LEU A 48 -4.35 3.01 9.50
N ARG A 49 -3.38 2.76 8.62
CA ARG A 49 -2.50 1.60 8.64
C ARG A 49 -1.05 2.03 8.51
N GLU A 50 -0.18 1.22 9.06
CA GLU A 50 1.27 1.28 8.93
C GLU A 50 1.76 -0.09 8.46
N ALA A 51 2.97 -0.13 7.90
CA ALA A 51 3.61 -1.38 7.49
C ALA A 51 3.72 -2.35 8.69
N VAL A 52 3.37 -3.61 8.46
CA VAL A 52 3.42 -4.66 9.50
C VAL A 52 4.61 -5.60 9.35
N VAL A 53 5.24 -5.64 8.18
CA VAL A 53 6.45 -6.42 7.95
C VAL A 53 7.64 -5.65 8.54
N PRO A 54 8.49 -6.28 9.37
CA PRO A 54 9.68 -5.64 9.91
C PRO A 54 10.56 -5.07 8.80
N GLN A 55 10.77 -3.75 8.82
CA GLN A 55 11.54 -3.07 7.79
C GLN A 55 13.03 -3.43 7.90
N GLY A 56 13.68 -3.54 6.75
CA GLY A 56 15.09 -3.92 6.63
C GLY A 56 15.60 -3.72 5.21
N ALA A 57 16.83 -4.15 4.94
CA ALA A 57 17.46 -3.92 3.62
C ALA A 57 16.62 -4.49 2.46
N SER A 58 15.98 -5.65 2.67
CA SER A 58 15.23 -6.41 1.66
C SER A 58 13.72 -6.16 1.67
N VAL A 59 13.21 -5.32 2.58
CA VAL A 59 11.78 -5.02 2.70
C VAL A 59 11.54 -3.57 2.30
N ARG A 60 10.51 -3.34 1.49
CA ARG A 60 10.03 -2.00 1.14
C ARG A 60 8.52 -1.93 1.33
N ALA A 61 8.03 -0.75 1.72
CA ALA A 61 6.61 -0.47 1.79
C ALA A 61 6.23 0.58 0.73
N ILE A 62 5.07 0.39 0.10
CA ILE A 62 4.43 1.37 -0.79
C ILE A 62 3.13 1.78 -0.13
N TYR A 63 3.01 3.07 0.19
CA TYR A 63 1.84 3.61 0.85
C TYR A 63 0.84 4.14 -0.18
N ASP A 64 -0.34 3.53 -0.23
CA ASP A 64 -1.49 4.03 -0.99
C ASP A 64 -2.33 4.96 -0.11
N HIS A 65 -2.17 6.24 -0.39
CA HIS A 65 -2.85 7.36 0.26
C HIS A 65 -3.99 7.92 -0.58
N ALA A 66 -4.62 7.10 -1.43
CA ALA A 66 -5.79 7.52 -2.20
C ALA A 66 -6.88 8.17 -1.31
N TYR A 67 -7.08 7.69 -0.08
CA TYR A 67 -8.06 8.26 0.86
C TYR A 67 -7.45 9.17 1.94
N TYR A 68 -6.17 9.53 1.88
CA TYR A 68 -5.51 10.34 2.92
C TYR A 68 -5.82 11.83 2.77
N TRP A 69 -7.11 12.16 2.85
CA TRP A 69 -7.64 13.51 2.70
C TRP A 69 -8.62 13.81 3.85
N PRO A 70 -8.83 15.09 4.22
CA PRO A 70 -9.73 15.47 5.31
C PRO A 70 -11.18 14.97 5.17
N HIS A 71 -11.57 14.59 3.96
CA HIS A 71 -12.88 14.03 3.64
C HIS A 71 -13.08 12.62 4.22
N PHE A 72 -12.00 11.87 4.45
CA PHE A 72 -12.04 10.47 4.86
C PHE A 72 -11.38 10.21 6.22
N THR A 73 -10.39 11.02 6.61
CA THR A 73 -9.67 10.85 7.87
C THR A 73 -9.16 12.18 8.41
N ALA A 74 -8.91 12.25 9.73
CA ALA A 74 -8.23 13.38 10.33
C ALA A 74 -6.74 13.34 9.99
N LEU A 75 -6.18 14.47 9.57
CA LEU A 75 -4.75 14.62 9.30
C LEU A 75 -4.03 14.99 10.60
N LEU A 76 -3.52 13.99 11.30
CA LEU A 76 -2.80 14.17 12.57
C LEU A 76 -1.34 14.59 12.37
N ALA A 77 -0.76 14.22 11.23
CA ALA A 77 0.58 14.56 10.78
C ALA A 77 0.62 14.61 9.25
N SER A 78 1.73 15.11 8.69
CA SER A 78 2.00 14.93 7.26
C SER A 78 2.49 13.50 7.01
N ALA A 79 2.14 12.93 5.86
CA ALA A 79 2.71 11.67 5.39
C ALA A 79 4.21 11.88 5.05
N ASP A 80 5.05 10.91 5.39
CA ASP A 80 6.52 10.99 5.33
C ASP A 80 7.15 9.60 5.09
N GLU A 81 6.54 8.83 4.20
CA GLU A 81 6.99 7.49 3.82
C GLU A 81 7.80 7.51 2.51
N ASP A 82 8.72 6.55 2.34
CA ASP A 82 9.66 6.50 1.20
C ASP A 82 8.97 6.54 -0.17
N VAL A 83 7.85 5.82 -0.30
CA VAL A 83 7.04 5.77 -1.52
C VAL A 83 5.58 5.92 -1.16
N MET A 84 4.98 7.01 -1.65
CA MET A 84 3.58 7.36 -1.43
C MET A 84 2.85 7.53 -2.77
N ILE A 85 1.63 7.02 -2.85
CA ILE A 85 0.74 7.11 -4.00
C ILE A 85 -0.49 7.93 -3.64
N PHE A 86 -0.84 8.91 -4.47
CA PHE A 86 -2.06 9.71 -4.35
C PHE A 86 -2.91 9.58 -5.61
N THR A 87 -4.16 10.05 -5.55
CA THR A 87 -4.99 10.19 -6.76
C THR A 87 -5.98 11.33 -6.65
N ILE A 88 -6.15 12.07 -7.75
CA ILE A 88 -7.18 13.12 -7.85
C ILE A 88 -8.60 12.54 -7.85
N SER A 89 -8.75 11.25 -8.13
CA SER A 89 -10.03 10.54 -8.18
C SER A 89 -10.76 10.60 -6.84
N LYS A 90 -10.02 10.47 -5.74
CA LYS A 90 -10.56 10.47 -4.38
C LYS A 90 -10.46 11.84 -3.71
N LEU A 91 -9.52 12.69 -4.16
CA LEU A 91 -9.44 14.08 -3.73
C LEU A 91 -10.61 14.93 -4.28
N THR A 92 -10.89 14.84 -5.57
CA THR A 92 -11.84 15.76 -6.26
C THR A 92 -13.04 15.08 -6.91
N GLY A 93 -13.08 13.74 -6.94
CA GLY A 93 -14.13 12.98 -7.63
C GLY A 93 -13.91 12.78 -9.14
N HIS A 94 -12.83 13.31 -9.72
CA HIS A 94 -12.53 13.18 -11.16
C HIS A 94 -11.92 11.82 -11.54
N VAL A 95 -12.69 10.74 -11.34
CA VAL A 95 -12.25 9.36 -11.63
C VAL A 95 -11.91 9.15 -13.12
N GLY A 96 -12.53 9.91 -14.01
CA GLY A 96 -12.34 9.81 -15.47
C GLY A 96 -10.99 10.34 -15.98
N SER A 97 -10.31 11.19 -15.21
CA SER A 97 -9.03 11.78 -15.62
C SER A 97 -7.87 10.78 -15.62
N ARG A 98 -7.96 9.71 -14.81
CA ARG A 98 -6.92 8.67 -14.69
C ARG A 98 -5.53 9.23 -14.30
N ILE A 99 -5.50 10.17 -13.36
CA ILE A 99 -4.28 10.78 -12.83
C ILE A 99 -4.06 10.37 -11.37
N GLY A 100 -2.82 10.01 -11.05
CA GLY A 100 -2.29 9.72 -9.72
C GLY A 100 -0.85 10.16 -9.62
#